data_AF-X1V607-F1
#
_entry.id   AF-X1V607-F1
#
_cell.length_a   1.000
_cell.length_b   1.000
_cell.length_c   1.000
_cell.angle_alpha   90.00
_cell.angle_beta   90.00
_cell.angle_gamma   90.00
#
_symmetry.space_group_name_H-M   'P 1'
#
loop_
_entity.id
_entity.type
_entity.pdbx_description
1 polymer ?
#
loop_
_entity_poly.entity_id
_entity_poly.type
_entity_poly.pdbx_seq_one_letter_code
_entity_poly.pdbx_strand_id
1 'polypeptide(L)'
;MDERMLPELMPGDLFATPPADPLARFASDLLSAQTFHWVLVVHPVLTEAGVDYEIMEAIPTKGVAVGLLSQMYGDVPIRVYRVKAISRP
;
A
#
# COMPACT_ATOMS: atom_id res chain seq x y z
N MET A 1 25.05 -1.60 -3.13
CA MET A 1 23.64 -1.15 -3.16
C MET A 1 23.00 -1.80 -1.97
N ASP A 2 22.64 -1.05 -0.92
CA ASP A 2 21.82 -1.61 0.15
C ASP A 2 20.42 -1.83 -0.42
N GLU A 3 20.14 -3.05 -0.86
CA GLU A 3 18.79 -3.52 -1.08
C GLU A 3 18.08 -3.43 0.27
N ARG A 4 17.30 -2.35 0.46
CA ARG A 4 16.36 -2.28 1.58
C ARG A 4 15.36 -3.42 1.40
N MET A 5 15.66 -4.58 1.98
CA MET A 5 14.71 -5.66 2.09
C MET A 5 13.51 -5.14 2.88
N LEU A 6 12.36 -5.05 2.21
CA LEU A 6 11.10 -4.86 2.90
C LEU A 6 10.92 -6.04 3.86
N PRO A 7 10.46 -5.81 5.10
CA PRO A 7 10.09 -6.91 5.98
C PRO A 7 9.00 -7.75 5.32
N GLU A 8 8.95 -9.04 5.63
CA GLU A 8 7.89 -9.92 5.14
C GLU A 8 6.51 -9.35 5.49
N LEU A 9 5.72 -9.08 4.45
CA LEU A 9 4.39 -8.49 4.60
C LEU A 9 3.38 -9.56 4.99
N MET A 10 2.38 -9.16 5.76
CA MET A 10 1.29 -10.01 6.21
C MET A 10 -0.05 -9.51 5.65
N PRO A 11 -1.01 -10.41 5.39
CA PRO A 11 -2.39 -10.03 5.16
C PRO A 11 -2.88 -9.05 6.24
N GLY A 12 -3.47 -7.93 5.82
CA GLY A 12 -3.92 -6.88 6.74
C GLY A 12 -2.89 -5.77 7.01
N ASP A 13 -1.66 -5.89 6.53
CA ASP A 13 -0.72 -4.78 6.54
C ASP A 13 -1.22 -3.64 5.66
N LEU A 14 -1.03 -2.42 6.13
CA LEU A 14 -1.37 -1.21 5.41
C LEU A 14 -0.08 -0.47 5.04
N PHE A 15 -0.06 0.19 3.89
CA PHE A 15 0.93 1.22 3.64
C PHE A 15 0.29 2.47 3.04
N ALA A 16 0.96 3.58 3.25
CA ALA A 16 0.50 4.90 2.85
C ALA A 16 1.46 5.50 1.82
N THR A 17 0.91 6.05 0.74
CA THR A 17 1.65 6.78 -0.28
C THR A 17 1.00 8.15 -0.53
N PRO A 18 1.75 9.12 -1.09
CA PRO A 18 1.13 10.34 -1.59
C PRO A 18 0.11 9.99 -2.70
N PRO A 19 -1.06 10.65 -2.73
CA PRO A 19 -2.07 10.38 -3.74
C PRO A 19 -1.54 10.71 -5.14
N ALA A 20 -1.60 9.76 -6.07
CA ALA A 20 -1.32 9.99 -7.48
C ALA A 20 -2.58 10.41 -8.27
N ASP A 21 -3.76 10.04 -7.77
CA ASP A 21 -5.03 10.39 -8.39
C ASP A 21 -5.30 11.91 -8.30
N PRO A 22 -5.71 12.58 -9.39
CA PRO A 22 -5.98 14.02 -9.38
C PRO A 22 -7.04 14.47 -8.37
N LEU A 23 -8.12 13.71 -8.18
CA LEU A 23 -9.16 14.07 -7.21
C LEU A 23 -8.66 13.86 -5.77
N ALA A 24 -7.92 12.78 -5.53
CA ALA A 24 -7.30 12.54 -4.23
C ALA A 24 -6.27 13.63 -3.87
N ARG A 25 -5.47 14.09 -4.83
CA ARG A 25 -4.55 15.23 -4.64
C ARG A 25 -5.29 16.52 -4.32
N PHE A 26 -6.29 16.86 -5.12
CA PHE A 26 -7.11 18.05 -4.90
C PHE A 26 -7.77 18.04 -3.51
N ALA A 27 -8.34 16.91 -3.10
CA ALA A 27 -8.92 16.75 -1.76
C ALA A 27 -7.86 16.95 -0.67
N SER A 28 -6.64 16.45 -0.87
CA SER A 28 -5.54 16.63 0.08
C SER A 28 -5.15 18.09 0.26
N ASP A 29 -5.01 18.81 -0.84
CA ASP A 29 -4.66 20.23 -0.82
C ASP A 29 -5.77 21.05 -0.14
N LEU A 30 -7.03 20.76 -0.47
CA LEU A 30 -8.19 21.45 0.11
C LEU A 30 -8.29 21.25 1.62
N LEU A 31 -8.09 20.01 2.09
CA LEU A 31 -8.21 19.67 3.51
C LEU A 31 -7.00 20.14 4.34
N SER A 32 -5.95 20.67 3.71
CA SER A 32 -4.64 20.93 4.35
C SER A 32 -4.14 19.73 5.17
N ALA A 33 -4.57 18.53 4.77
CA ALA A 33 -4.20 17.29 5.40
C ALA A 33 -3.08 16.68 4.55
N GLN A 34 -2.08 16.07 5.20
CA GLN A 34 -1.30 15.04 4.51
C GLN A 34 -2.26 13.86 4.31
N THR A 35 -3.05 13.91 3.24
CA THR A 35 -3.99 12.85 2.93
C THR A 35 -3.17 11.73 2.32
N PHE A 36 -3.03 10.67 3.08
CA PHE A 36 -2.35 9.48 2.61
C PHE A 36 -3.33 8.63 1.82
N HIS A 37 -2.89 8.17 0.66
CA HIS A 37 -3.56 7.11 -0.06
C HIS A 37 -3.17 5.78 0.58
N TRP A 38 -4.15 5.02 1.04
CA TRP A 38 -3.95 3.77 1.77
C TRP A 38 -4.10 2.56 0.85
N VAL A 39 -3.17 1.62 1.01
CA VAL A 39 -3.14 0.36 0.28
C VAL A 39 -3.09 -0.79 1.28
N LEU A 40 -3.88 -1.82 1.02
CA LEU A 40 -3.97 -3.03 1.84
C LEU A 40 -3.21 -4.19 1.19
N VAL A 41 -2.39 -4.88 1.98
CA VAL A 41 -1.83 -6.18 1.59
C VAL A 41 -2.88 -7.26 1.81
N VAL A 42 -3.21 -8.00 0.74
CA VAL A 42 -4.25 -9.02 0.75
C VAL A 42 -3.66 -10.38 1.10
N HIS A 43 -2.71 -10.89 0.32
CA HIS A 43 -2.02 -12.15 0.59
C HIS A 43 -0.69 -12.28 -0.20
N PRO A 44 0.25 -13.14 0.24
CA PRO A 44 1.44 -13.46 -0.56
C PRO A 44 1.07 -14.22 -1.83
N VAL A 45 1.86 -14.04 -2.88
CA VAL A 45 1.74 -14.70 -4.20
C VAL A 45 3.12 -15.21 -4.61
N LEU A 46 3.20 -16.48 -5.04
CA LEU A 46 4.43 -17.03 -5.61
C LEU A 46 4.54 -16.67 -7.09
N THR A 47 5.65 -16.04 -7.46
CA THR A 47 5.99 -15.65 -8.83
C THR A 47 7.29 -16.32 -9.26
N GLU A 48 7.64 -16.22 -10.55
CA GLU A 48 8.92 -16.72 -11.07
C GLU A 48 10.13 -16.02 -10.42
N ALA A 49 9.97 -14.77 -9.95
CA ALA A 49 11.00 -13.98 -9.29
C ALA A 49 11.07 -14.20 -7.77
N GLY A 50 10.16 -15.00 -7.20
CA GLY A 50 10.05 -15.22 -5.76
C GLY A 50 8.68 -14.82 -5.19
N VAL A 51 8.65 -14.49 -3.90
CA VAL A 51 7.42 -14.07 -3.21
C VAL A 51 7.12 -12.60 -3.53
N ASP A 52 5.91 -12.35 -4.01
CA ASP A 52 5.31 -11.02 -4.14
C ASP A 52 4.02 -10.96 -3.30
N TYR A 53 3.31 -9.85 -3.35
CA TYR A 53 2.10 -9.63 -2.56
C TYR A 53 0.99 -9.05 -3.42
N GLU A 54 -0.19 -9.65 -3.34
CA GLU A 54 -1.39 -9.01 -3.87
C GLU A 54 -1.78 -7.86 -2.95
N ILE A 55 -2.05 -6.70 -3.55
CA ILE A 55 -2.50 -5.50 -2.88
C ILE A 55 -3.83 -5.03 -3.43
N MET A 56 -4.58 -4.32 -2.59
CA MET A 56 -5.83 -3.68 -2.95
C MET A 56 -5.82 -2.21 -2.53
N GLU A 57 -6.29 -1.34 -3.42
CA GLU A 57 -6.43 0.09 -3.17
C GLU A 57 -7.74 0.65 -3.74
N ALA A 58 -8.24 1.72 -3.14
CA ALA A 58 -9.41 2.44 -3.61
C ALA A 58 -9.00 3.75 -4.29
N ILE A 59 -9.20 3.86 -5.59
CA ILE A 59 -8.86 5.02 -6.41
C ILE A 59 -10.14 5.80 -6.72
N PRO A 60 -10.29 7.06 -6.28
CA PRO A 60 -11.54 7.81 -6.44
C PRO A 60 -12.10 7.85 -7.86
N THR A 61 -11.23 7.96 -8.88
CA THR A 61 -11.66 8.02 -10.28
C THR A 61 -11.85 6.66 -10.95
N LYS A 62 -11.42 5.56 -10.33
CA LYS A 62 -11.36 4.23 -10.97
C LYS A 62 -12.03 3.11 -10.18
N GLY A 63 -12.47 3.36 -8.95
CA GLY A 63 -13.00 2.32 -8.06
C GLY A 63 -11.88 1.54 -7.37
N VAL A 64 -12.06 0.23 -7.21
CA VAL A 64 -11.07 -0.64 -6.54
C VAL A 64 -10.09 -1.20 -7.58
N ALA A 65 -8.80 -1.08 -7.29
CA ALA A 65 -7.73 -1.73 -8.05
C ALA A 65 -7.11 -2.85 -7.21
N VAL A 66 -6.80 -3.97 -7.86
CA VAL A 66 -6.10 -5.13 -7.28
C VAL A 66 -4.95 -5.50 -8.21
N GLY A 67 -3.79 -5.79 -7.65
CA GLY A 67 -2.62 -6.16 -8.43
C GLY A 67 -1.43 -6.51 -7.56
N LEU A 68 -0.30 -6.82 -8.19
CA LEU A 68 0.93 -7.18 -7.50
C LEU A 68 1.68 -5.93 -7.00
N LEU A 69 2.19 -6.00 -5.78
CA LEU A 69 2.94 -4.91 -5.15
C LEU A 69 4.13 -4.49 -6.00
N SER A 70 4.92 -5.43 -6.51
CA SER A 70 6.09 -5.13 -7.35
C SER A 70 5.72 -4.35 -8.62
N GLN A 71 4.57 -4.68 -9.24
CA GLN A 71 4.11 -4.04 -10.48
C GLN A 71 3.57 -2.63 -10.25
N MET A 72 2.93 -2.41 -9.11
CA MET A 72 2.23 -1.16 -8.82
C MET A 72 3.10 -0.16 -8.04
N TYR A 73 4.01 -0.64 -7.20
CA TYR A 73 4.78 0.15 -6.23
C TYR A 73 6.26 -0.24 -6.14
N GLY A 74 6.80 -1.05 -7.06
CA GLY A 74 8.17 -1.58 -6.99
C GLY A 74 9.27 -0.53 -6.78
N ASP A 75 9.11 0.67 -7.32
CA ASP A 75 10.07 1.77 -7.21
C ASP A 75 9.63 2.89 -6.23
N VAL A 76 8.51 2.70 -5.54
CA VAL A 76 7.95 3.72 -4.65
C VAL A 76 8.39 3.43 -3.22
N PRO A 77 9.02 4.38 -2.51
CA PRO A 77 9.34 4.21 -1.11
C PRO A 77 8.05 4.15 -0.29
N ILE A 78 7.76 2.99 0.30
CA ILE A 78 6.58 2.77 1.14
C ILE A 78 6.96 2.65 2.62
N ARG A 79 6.02 3.01 3.50
CA ARG A 79 6.07 2.71 4.93
C ARG A 79 4.91 1.80 5.30
N VAL A 80 5.24 0.65 5.88
CA VAL A 80 4.28 -0.38 6.28
C VAL A 80 3.82 -0.15 7.72
N TYR A 81 2.53 -0.31 7.95
CA TYR A 81 1.82 -0.20 9.21
C TYR A 81 1.09 -1.51 9.47
N ARG A 82 1.51 -2.24 10.50
CA ARG A 82 0.88 -3.47 10.95
C ARG A 82 0.00 -3.19 12.16
N VAL A 83 -1.29 -3.51 12.07
CA VAL A 83 -2.19 -3.40 13.22
C VAL A 83 -1.81 -4.47 14.24
N LYS A 84 -1.40 -4.07 15.44
CA LYS A 84 -1.22 -5.00 16.55
C LYS A 84 -2.59 -5.34 17.10
N ALA A 85 -2.98 -6.61 17.02
CA ALA A 85 -4.14 -7.09 17.76
C ALA A 85 -3.82 -6.96 19.26
N ILE A 86 -4.50 -6.01 19.93
CA ILE A 86 -4.49 -5.95 21.38
C ILE A 86 -5.61 -6.89 21.82
N SER A 87 -5.25 -8.09 22.27
CA SER A 87 -6.19 -8.92 23.02
C SER A 87 -6.64 -8.09 24.22
N ARG A 88 -7.96 -7.85 24.36
CA ARG A 88 -8.49 -7.23 25.58
C ARG A 88 -8.02 -8.07 26.78
N PRO A 89 -7.59 -7.42 27.88
CA PRO A 89 -7.08 -8.11 29.06
C PRO A 89 -8.10 -9.08 29.65
#